data_AF-A0A938PZC9-F1
#
_entry.id   AF-A0A938PZC9-F1
#
_cell.length_a   1.000
_cell.length_b   1.000
_cell.length_c   1.000
_cell.angle_alpha   90.00
_cell.angle_beta   90.00
_cell.angle_gamma   90.00
#
_symmetry.space_group_name_H-M   'P 1'
#
loop_
_entity.id
_entity.type
_entity.pdbx_description
1 polymer ?
#
loop_
_entity_poly.entity_id
_entity_poly.type
_entity_poly.pdbx_seq_one_letter_code
_entity_poly.pdbx_strand_id
1 'polypeptide(L)' 'SVVKILRNLIEIVGNSALVRQGSSAELLMGDLEYEVRAAVTLTFGGGTNEIQRELVAQFGLQMPRTVR' A
#
# COMPACT_ATOMS: atom_id res chain seq x y z
N SER A 1 2.95 6.78 -0.99
CA SER A 1 1.95 5.70 -0.85
C SER A 1 2.16 5.01 0.48
N VAL A 2 1.10 4.40 1.04
CA VAL A 2 1.19 3.59 2.28
C VAL A 2 2.27 2.51 2.15
N VAL A 3 2.34 1.84 1.00
CA VAL A 3 3.38 0.83 0.69
C VAL A 3 4.81 1.36 0.91
N LYS A 4 5.10 2.60 0.48
CA LYS A 4 6.43 3.20 0.67
C LYS A 4 6.73 3.49 2.15
N ILE A 5 5.73 3.96 2.90
CA ILE A 5 5.87 4.21 4.34
C ILE A 5 6.19 2.90 5.06
N LEU A 6 5.40 1.86 4.81
CA LEU A 6 5.60 0.55 5.42
C LEU A 6 6.96 -0.07 5.06
N ARG A 7 7.44 0.10 3.82
CA ARG A 7 8.79 -0.34 3.43
C ARG A 7 9.88 0.37 4.23
N ASN A 8 9.78 1.68 4.42
CA ASN A 8 10.75 2.42 5.23
C ASN A 8 10.72 1.97 6.70
N LEU A 9 9.52 1.69 7.23
CA LEU A 9 9.38 1.16 8.59
C LEU A 9 10.01 -0.24 8.73
N ILE A 10 9.86 -1.12 7.73
CA ILE A 10 10.56 -2.41 7.69
C ILE A 10 12.07 -2.20 7.73
N GLU A 11 12.61 -1.25 6.96
CA GLU A 11 14.05 -0.96 6.95
C GLU A 11 14.57 -0.47 8.31
N ILE A 12 13.78 0.33 9.02
CA ILE A 12 14.12 0.83 10.37
C ILE A 12 14.06 -0.30 11.41
N VAL A 13 13.02 -1.12 11.37
CA VAL A 13 12.78 -2.20 12.34
C VAL A 13 13.68 -3.42 12.08
N GLY A 14 14.09 -3.64 10.83
CA GLY A 14 14.90 -4.78 10.43
C GLY A 14 14.12 -6.10 10.39
N ASN A 15 14.80 -7.22 10.61
CA ASN A 15 14.23 -8.56 10.40
C ASN A 15 12.96 -8.84 11.21
N SER A 16 12.80 -8.24 12.39
CA SER A 16 11.61 -8.41 13.23
C SER A 16 10.33 -7.88 12.57
N ALA A 17 10.43 -6.97 11.60
CA ALA A 17 9.28 -6.45 10.85
C ALA A 17 8.59 -7.50 9.96
N LEU A 18 9.28 -8.62 9.69
CA LEU A 18 8.78 -9.70 8.85
C LEU A 18 8.18 -10.86 9.68
N VAL A 19 8.16 -10.72 11.00
CA VAL A 19 7.66 -11.74 11.92
C VAL A 19 6.15 -11.59 12.08
N ARG A 20 5.43 -12.69 11.86
CA ARG A 20 3.98 -12.75 12.06
C ARG A 20 3.59 -12.71 13.53
N GLN A 21 2.38 -12.20 13.75
CA GLN A 21 1.71 -12.24 15.05
C GLN A 21 1.65 -13.67 15.60
N GLY A 22 1.85 -13.81 16.92
CA GLY A 22 1.83 -15.08 17.65
C GLY A 22 3.17 -15.82 17.66
N SER A 23 4.21 -15.28 17.00
CA SER A 23 5.59 -15.74 17.14
C SER A 23 6.21 -15.20 18.43
N SER A 24 7.08 -15.98 19.08
CA SER A 24 7.87 -15.49 20.23
C SER A 24 8.85 -14.37 19.86
N ALA A 25 9.14 -14.18 18.57
CA ALA A 25 9.99 -13.13 18.05
C ALA A 25 9.19 -11.92 17.49
N GLU A 26 7.87 -11.88 17.72
CA GLU A 26 7.05 -10.78 17.22
C GLU A 26 7.45 -9.42 17.83
N LEU A 27 7.35 -8.38 17.02
CA LEU A 27 7.51 -6.99 17.46
C LEU A 27 6.29 -6.21 16.98
N LEU A 28 5.85 -5.24 17.77
CA LEU A 28 4.64 -4.44 17.47
C LEU A 28 3.43 -5.34 17.18
N MET A 29 3.26 -6.43 17.95
CA MET A 29 2.17 -7.40 17.78
C MET A 29 2.08 -8.04 16.37
N GLY A 30 3.14 -7.96 15.55
CA GLY A 30 3.14 -8.41 14.16
C GLY A 30 2.45 -7.47 13.18
N ASP A 31 2.03 -6.27 13.61
CA ASP A 31 1.24 -5.33 12.81
C ASP A 31 1.96 -4.91 11.53
N LEU A 32 3.28 -4.68 11.61
CA LEU A 32 4.06 -4.24 10.45
C LEU A 32 4.12 -5.31 9.36
N GLU A 33 4.20 -6.60 9.74
CA GLU A 33 4.12 -7.71 8.79
C GLU A 33 2.74 -7.78 8.13
N TYR A 34 1.69 -7.63 8.94
CA TYR A 34 0.31 -7.70 8.49
C TYR A 34 -0.02 -6.57 7.51
N GLU A 35 0.29 -5.33 7.89
CA GLU A 35 -0.02 -4.13 7.10
C GLU A 35 0.73 -4.15 5.76
N VAL A 36 1.96 -4.65 5.71
CA VAL A 36 2.72 -4.77 4.46
C VAL A 36 2.02 -5.70 3.47
N ARG A 37 1.49 -6.84 3.95
CA ARG A 37 0.70 -7.75 3.11
C ARG A 37 -0.64 -7.14 2.69
N ALA A 38 -1.31 -6.44 3.61
CA ALA A 38 -2.63 -5.87 3.37
C ALA A 38 -2.59 -4.66 2.41
N ALA A 39 -1.58 -3.80 2.53
CA ALA A 39 -1.51 -2.51 1.84
C ALA A 39 -1.46 -2.61 0.30
N VAL A 40 -1.08 -3.76 -0.26
CA VAL A 40 -1.09 -3.99 -1.72
C VAL A 40 -2.51 -3.88 -2.28
N THR A 41 -3.51 -4.34 -1.51
CA THR A 41 -4.92 -4.28 -1.92
C THR A 41 -5.41 -2.84 -2.14
N LEU A 42 -4.83 -1.86 -1.46
CA LEU A 42 -5.20 -0.44 -1.58
C LEU A 42 -4.82 0.17 -2.94
N THR A 43 -4.02 -0.51 -3.75
CA THR A 43 -3.60 0.00 -5.06
C THR A 43 -4.57 -0.34 -6.19
N PHE A 44 -5.45 -1.33 -5.95
CA PHE A 44 -6.43 -1.83 -6.92
C PHE A 44 -7.86 -1.93 -6.36
N GLY A 45 -8.01 -2.10 -5.05
CA GLY A 45 -9.29 -2.18 -4.36
C GLY A 45 -10.05 -0.85 -4.44
N GLY A 46 -11.35 -0.91 -4.73
CA GLY A 46 -12.17 0.29 -4.91
C GLY A 46 -11.90 1.06 -6.21
N GLY A 47 -11.15 0.45 -7.15
CA GLY A 47 -10.77 1.05 -8.43
C GLY A 47 -9.26 1.29 -8.48
N THR A 48 -8.60 0.77 -9.52
CA THR A 48 -7.14 0.82 -9.57
C THR A 48 -6.60 2.23 -9.71
N ASN A 49 -5.38 2.45 -9.22
CA ASN A 49 -4.74 3.76 -9.27
C ASN A 49 -4.65 4.33 -10.70
N GLU A 50 -4.55 3.48 -11.72
CA GLU A 50 -4.58 3.88 -13.13
C GLU A 50 -5.92 4.52 -13.49
N ILE A 51 -7.02 3.84 -13.14
CA ILE A 51 -8.37 4.33 -13.40
C ILE A 51 -8.62 5.60 -12.59
N GLN A 52 -8.21 5.65 -11.32
CA GLN A 52 -8.36 6.85 -10.51
C GLN A 52 -7.58 8.04 -11.10
N ARG A 53 -6.33 7.84 -11.55
CA ARG A 53 -5.56 8.88 -12.24
C ARG A 53 -6.25 9.35 -13.52
N GLU A 54 -6.87 8.44 -14.26
CA GLU A 54 -7.64 8.79 -15.46
C GLU A 54 -8.88 9.63 -15.12
N LEU A 55 -9.60 9.29 -14.04
CA LEU A 55 -10.73 10.09 -13.55
C LEU A 55 -10.28 11.49 -13.09
N VAL A 56 -9.13 11.60 -12.42
CA VAL A 56 -8.55 12.90 -12.05
C VAL A 56 -8.18 13.72 -13.29
N ALA A 57 -7.60 13.10 -14.31
CA ALA A 57 -7.29 13.79 -15.56
C ALA A 57 -8.55 14.29 -16.29
N GLN A 58 -9.57 13.44 -16.39
CA GLN A 58 -10.83 13.79 -17.07
C GLN A 58 -11.62 14.86 -16.30
N PHE A 59 -11.89 14.62 -15.03
CA PHE A 59 -12.81 15.47 -14.26
C PHE A 59 -12.09 16.60 -13.54
N GLY A 60 -10.88 16.36 -13.04
CA GLY A 60 -10.08 17.37 -12.33
C GLY A 60 -9.34 18.31 -13.27
N LEU A 61 -8.86 17.81 -14.41
CA LEU A 61 -8.06 18.59 -15.38
C LEU A 61 -8.76 18.84 -16.73
N GLN A 62 -10.02 18.41 -16.89
CA GLN A 62 -10.80 18.57 -18.13
C GLN A 62 -10.13 18.00 -19.39
N MET A 63 -9.26 17.00 -19.22
CA MET A 63 -8.61 16.34 -20.36
C MET A 63 -9.62 15.47 -21.11
N PRO A 64 -9.54 15.40 -22.45
CA PRO A 64 -10.39 14.50 -23.22
C PRO A 64 -10.15 13.06 -22.74
N ARG A 65 -11.23 12.27 -22.73
CA ARG A 65 -11.18 10.87 -22.31
C ARG A 65 -10.20 10.11 -23.20
N THR A 66 -9.27 9.40 -22.57
CA THR A 66 -8.37 8.49 -23.28
C THR A 66 -9.21 7.40 -23.94
N VAL A 67 -9.14 7.31 -25.26
CA VAL A 67 -9.76 6.21 -26.02
C VAL A 67 -8.78 5.03 -25.97
N ARG A 68 -9.25 3.87 -25.51
CA ARG A 68 -8.49 2.61 -25.53
C ARG A 68 -8.88 1.77 -26.73
#